data_AF-A0AAV9G5V1-F1
#
_entry.id   AF-A0AAV9G5V1-F1
#
_cell.length_a   1.000
_cell.length_b   1.000
_cell.length_c   1.000
_cell.angle_alpha   90.00
_cell.angle_beta   90.00
_cell.angle_gamma   90.00
#
_symmetry.space_group_name_H-M   'P 1'
#
loop_
_entity.id
_entity.type
_entity.pdbx_description
1 polymer ?
#
loop_
_entity_poly.entity_id
_entity_poly.type
_entity_poly.pdbx_seq_one_letter_code
_entity_poly.pdbx_strand_id
1 'polypeptide(L)'
;MLHATRSYLGAAGKSSALDVTTLENLSQQQKDGILAATSEISRKLMVDLGVKWKPQPVDDALRQRTITWIKTELEPLVGPVNKRFLLSTDAGLTYMERVYEGGDFETKASMVKYVTVAIYLDDMIDKNAGMAKEAESFLFKVSMQLARHMSDPFVSNMLLHSCTLYIEGCALEYYVQQDQEKYFLVQDADTERARDEEERMLERERGFDIPLPLDNDRVGPSDSDDDIASETDYLVPHGWPIWLRERSAVAETFAITSFRAPGGIDVPTWLWVTAVAELRTVILSINDLLSFAKELLADDTTSSISVLTKERRMIGMPGSAPDGGWCLRDSFEEVFGKIVVAGARINWLLRPTVRGARYDVDGRVYGIMELVDMLKDSKRRGVDRGEVMKALALRLWETHQRGYVAWHFQSPRYRAHELFDWVGEMMGEGGNGPEWLTECFLGR
;
A
#
# COMPACT_ATOMS: atom_id res chain seq x y z
N MET A 1 -21.15 -16.86 0.76
CA MET A 1 -20.72 -15.46 1.01
C MET A 1 -20.32 -14.73 -0.27
N LEU A 2 -19.71 -15.39 -1.26
CA LEU A 2 -19.33 -14.80 -2.56
C LEU A 2 -20.48 -14.52 -3.56
N HIS A 3 -21.69 -15.02 -3.33
CA HIS A 3 -22.85 -14.80 -4.23
C HIS A 3 -23.84 -13.73 -3.77
N ALA A 4 -23.59 -13.03 -2.64
CA ALA A 4 -24.46 -11.99 -2.11
C ALA A 4 -23.78 -10.61 -2.05
N THR A 5 -22.73 -10.41 -2.82
CA THR A 5 -22.06 -9.13 -2.98
C THR A 5 -22.80 -8.33 -4.04
N ARG A 6 -23.64 -7.38 -3.60
CA ARG A 6 -23.96 -6.22 -4.45
C ARG A 6 -22.63 -5.64 -4.95
N SER A 7 -22.53 -5.32 -6.25
CA SER A 7 -21.36 -4.62 -6.80
C SER A 7 -20.99 -3.48 -5.87
N TYR A 8 -19.80 -3.57 -5.25
CA TYR A 8 -19.33 -2.56 -4.30
C TYR A 8 -19.15 -1.21 -4.99
N LEU A 9 -18.95 -1.19 -6.30
CA LEU A 9 -18.67 0.02 -7.07
C LEU A 9 -19.93 0.76 -7.52
N GLY A 10 -21.13 0.19 -7.31
CA GLY A 10 -22.39 0.88 -7.59
C GLY A 10 -22.55 1.32 -9.06
N ALA A 11 -22.63 2.63 -9.30
CA ALA A 11 -22.74 3.19 -10.65
C ALA A 11 -21.43 3.12 -11.45
N ALA A 12 -20.27 3.32 -10.80
CA ALA A 12 -18.96 3.14 -11.45
C ALA A 12 -18.76 1.70 -11.93
N GLY A 13 -19.27 0.74 -11.15
CA GLY A 13 -19.30 -0.68 -11.50
C GLY A 13 -20.15 -1.02 -12.73
N LYS A 14 -20.85 -0.07 -13.35
CA LYS A 14 -21.61 -0.28 -14.60
C LYS A 14 -20.99 0.39 -15.83
N SER A 15 -19.91 1.15 -15.66
CA SER A 15 -19.26 1.86 -16.78
C SER A 15 -18.59 0.88 -17.72
N SER A 16 -19.06 0.74 -18.96
CA SER A 16 -18.45 -0.16 -19.97
C SER A 16 -16.98 0.17 -20.28
N ALA A 17 -16.49 1.35 -19.87
CA ALA A 17 -15.07 1.71 -19.99
C ALA A 17 -14.15 0.77 -19.20
N LEU A 18 -14.66 0.10 -18.16
CA LEU A 18 -13.90 -0.88 -17.38
C LEU A 18 -13.96 -2.32 -17.94
N ASP A 19 -14.66 -2.56 -19.06
CA ASP A 19 -14.72 -3.89 -19.69
C ASP A 19 -13.48 -4.20 -20.54
N VAL A 20 -12.38 -3.50 -20.29
CA VAL A 20 -11.08 -3.73 -20.93
C VAL A 20 -10.32 -4.85 -20.25
N THR A 21 -9.57 -5.62 -21.03
CA THR A 21 -8.85 -6.82 -20.58
C THR A 21 -7.34 -6.62 -20.49
N THR A 22 -6.86 -5.51 -21.06
CA THR A 22 -5.47 -5.05 -21.01
C THR A 22 -5.45 -3.53 -21.06
N LEU A 23 -4.39 -2.92 -20.52
CA LEU A 23 -4.13 -1.48 -20.61
C LEU A 23 -3.28 -1.10 -21.83
N GLU A 24 -2.87 -2.09 -22.62
CA GLU A 24 -2.09 -1.87 -23.84
C GLU A 24 -2.96 -1.29 -24.95
N ASN A 25 -2.40 -0.34 -25.71
CA ASN A 25 -3.02 0.24 -26.91
C ASN A 25 -4.41 0.85 -26.69
N LEU A 26 -4.71 1.30 -25.46
CA LEU A 26 -5.97 2.01 -25.18
C LEU A 26 -6.04 3.31 -25.97
N SER A 27 -7.17 3.52 -26.65
CA SER A 27 -7.50 4.83 -27.21
C SER A 27 -7.64 5.86 -26.10
N GLN A 28 -7.44 7.14 -26.42
CA GLN A 28 -7.63 8.23 -25.45
C GLN A 28 -9.03 8.19 -24.83
N GLN A 29 -10.07 7.94 -25.64
CA GLN A 29 -11.45 7.81 -25.16
C GLN A 29 -11.63 6.67 -24.13
N GLN A 30 -10.93 5.55 -24.29
CA GLN A 30 -10.96 4.46 -23.30
C GLN A 30 -10.25 4.87 -22.02
N LYS A 31 -9.06 5.48 -22.11
CA LYS A 31 -8.32 5.99 -20.94
C LYS A 31 -9.17 6.98 -20.17
N ASP A 32 -9.81 7.91 -20.87
CA ASP A 32 -10.73 8.89 -20.33
C ASP A 32 -11.88 8.21 -19.55
N GLY A 33 -12.55 7.23 -20.15
CA GLY A 33 -13.61 6.47 -19.47
C GLY A 33 -13.13 5.73 -18.22
N ILE A 34 -11.90 5.21 -18.23
CA ILE A 34 -11.29 4.51 -17.08
C ILE A 34 -10.90 5.50 -15.98
N LEU A 35 -10.34 6.67 -16.32
CA LEU A 35 -10.01 7.73 -15.37
C LEU A 35 -11.28 8.26 -14.66
N ALA A 36 -12.36 8.49 -15.40
CA ALA A 36 -13.65 8.88 -14.83
C ALA A 36 -14.18 7.83 -13.85
N ALA A 37 -14.11 6.54 -14.21
CA ALA A 37 -14.51 5.46 -13.33
C ALA A 37 -13.62 5.38 -12.07
N THR A 38 -12.29 5.52 -12.21
CA THR A 38 -11.33 5.50 -11.10
C THR A 38 -11.58 6.65 -10.13
N SER A 39 -11.93 7.84 -10.63
CA SER A 39 -12.30 9.00 -9.82
C SER A 39 -13.55 8.73 -8.96
N GLU A 40 -14.57 8.11 -9.54
CA GLU A 40 -15.79 7.75 -8.82
C GLU A 40 -15.54 6.65 -7.76
N ILE A 41 -14.71 5.65 -8.07
CA ILE A 41 -14.29 4.61 -7.10
C ILE A 41 -13.54 5.25 -5.93
N SER A 42 -12.62 6.16 -6.23
CA SER A 42 -11.83 6.92 -5.26
C SER A 42 -12.72 7.78 -4.36
N ARG A 43 -13.72 8.46 -4.95
CA ARG A 43 -14.75 9.22 -4.23
C ARG A 43 -15.51 8.32 -3.27
N LYS A 44 -15.99 7.18 -3.75
CA LYS A 44 -16.73 6.22 -2.93
C LYS A 44 -15.89 5.72 -1.76
N LEU A 45 -14.62 5.39 -1.99
CA LEU A 45 -13.69 4.98 -0.94
C LEU A 45 -13.56 6.04 0.15
N MET A 46 -13.40 7.32 -0.23
CA MET A 46 -13.33 8.43 0.74
C MET A 46 -14.59 8.55 1.58
N VAL A 47 -15.77 8.48 0.96
CA VAL A 47 -17.06 8.54 1.64
C VAL A 47 -17.21 7.37 2.62
N ASP A 48 -16.94 6.14 2.16
CA ASP A 48 -17.10 4.93 2.97
C ASP A 48 -16.16 4.92 4.19
N LEU A 49 -14.95 5.49 4.06
CA LEU A 49 -13.98 5.60 5.14
C LEU A 49 -14.20 6.83 6.04
N GLY A 50 -15.17 7.68 5.71
CA GLY A 50 -15.45 8.92 6.42
C GLY A 50 -14.25 9.85 6.43
N VAL A 51 -13.49 9.88 5.32
CA VAL A 51 -12.35 10.79 5.15
C VAL A 51 -12.90 12.21 5.17
N LYS A 52 -12.44 12.99 6.13
CA LYS A 52 -12.69 14.42 6.19
C LYS A 52 -11.36 15.11 6.00
N TRP A 53 -11.32 16.06 5.08
CA TRP A 53 -10.13 16.87 4.96
C TRP A 53 -10.01 17.82 6.13
N LYS A 54 -8.79 17.86 6.65
CA LYS A 54 -8.35 18.80 7.64
C LYS A 54 -6.95 19.22 7.22
N PRO A 55 -6.71 20.53 7.00
CA PRO A 55 -5.35 20.99 6.79
C PRO A 55 -4.58 20.67 8.08
N GLN A 56 -3.54 19.86 7.96
CA GLN A 56 -2.66 19.57 9.07
C GLN A 56 -1.61 20.67 9.17
N PRO A 57 -1.34 21.20 10.38
CA PRO A 57 -0.26 22.15 10.55
C PRO A 57 1.07 21.48 10.20
N VAL A 58 1.97 22.27 9.64
CA VAL A 58 3.35 21.87 9.40
C VAL A 58 4.02 21.56 10.74
N ASP A 59 4.71 20.43 10.83
CA ASP A 59 5.48 20.04 12.02
C ASP A 59 6.93 20.54 11.86
N ASP A 60 7.16 21.80 12.21
CA ASP A 60 8.48 22.46 12.07
C ASP A 60 9.58 21.71 12.82
N ALA A 61 9.26 21.12 13.98
CA ALA A 61 10.20 20.36 14.78
C ALA A 61 10.62 19.07 14.05
N LEU A 62 9.65 18.35 13.45
CA LEU A 62 9.92 17.15 12.67
C LEU A 62 10.74 17.49 11.42
N ARG A 63 10.40 18.58 10.71
CA ARG A 63 11.14 19.07 9.55
C ARG A 63 12.58 19.42 9.89
N GLN A 64 12.79 20.19 10.96
CA GLN A 64 14.13 20.54 11.42
C GLN A 64 14.94 19.31 11.82
N ARG A 65 14.33 18.35 12.54
CA ARG A 65 14.97 17.07 12.90
C ARG A 65 15.38 16.27 11.67
N THR A 66 14.55 16.27 10.63
CA THR A 66 14.82 15.60 9.35
C THR A 66 15.97 16.26 8.60
N ILE A 67 16.00 17.59 8.54
CA ILE A 67 17.11 18.34 7.93
C ILE A 67 18.41 18.06 8.67
N THR A 68 18.39 18.07 10.01
CA THR A 68 19.56 17.72 10.83
C THR A 68 20.03 16.31 10.49
N TRP A 69 19.14 15.30 10.50
CA TRP A 69 19.48 13.93 10.12
C TRP A 69 20.16 13.86 8.74
N ILE A 70 19.59 14.52 7.73
CA ILE A 70 20.17 14.54 6.38
C ILE A 70 21.60 15.08 6.43
N LYS A 71 21.82 16.22 7.10
CA LYS A 71 23.12 16.89 7.13
C LYS A 71 24.16 16.18 8.00
N THR A 72 23.77 15.63 9.14
CA THR A 72 24.70 15.13 10.14
C THR A 72 24.91 13.63 10.10
N GLU A 73 23.96 12.87 9.56
CA GLU A 73 24.01 11.40 9.53
C GLU A 73 24.05 10.88 8.09
N LEU A 74 23.15 11.34 7.21
CA LEU A 74 23.02 10.77 5.86
C LEU A 74 24.11 11.25 4.89
N GLU A 75 24.26 12.56 4.70
CA GLU A 75 25.23 13.13 3.75
C GLU A 75 26.69 12.68 4.03
N PRO A 76 27.14 12.54 5.29
CA PRO A 76 28.45 11.96 5.58
C PRO A 76 28.63 10.51 5.10
N LEU A 77 27.55 9.73 5.01
CA LEU A 77 27.59 8.32 4.61
C LEU A 77 27.51 8.12 3.09
N VAL A 78 26.77 8.99 2.40
CA VAL A 78 26.36 8.77 1.00
C VAL A 78 26.73 9.92 0.06
N GLY A 79 27.34 10.98 0.59
CA GLY A 79 27.59 12.22 -0.12
C GLY A 79 26.37 13.15 -0.14
N PRO A 80 26.47 14.32 -0.80
CA PRO A 80 25.37 15.28 -0.90
C PRO A 80 24.10 14.65 -1.50
N VAL A 81 22.95 14.86 -0.85
CA VAL A 81 21.68 14.36 -1.37
C VAL A 81 21.23 15.17 -2.59
N ASN A 82 20.63 14.49 -3.58
CA ASN A 82 20.16 15.13 -4.80
C ASN A 82 18.73 15.68 -4.66
N LYS A 83 18.27 16.43 -5.67
CA LYS A 83 16.91 17.02 -5.69
C LYS A 83 15.81 15.96 -5.53
N ARG A 84 15.98 14.75 -6.08
CA ARG A 84 14.98 13.68 -5.98
C ARG A 84 14.83 13.22 -4.53
N PHE A 85 15.94 13.01 -3.82
CA PHE A 85 15.92 12.65 -2.41
C PHE A 85 15.17 13.70 -1.56
N LEU A 86 15.37 14.99 -1.85
CA LEU A 86 14.65 16.06 -1.16
C LEU A 86 13.13 16.05 -1.45
N LEU A 87 12.72 15.69 -2.68
CA LEU A 87 11.29 15.50 -3.00
C LEU A 87 10.70 14.29 -2.26
N SER A 88 11.42 13.17 -2.21
CA SER A 88 11.05 12.00 -1.40
C SER A 88 10.98 12.34 0.08
N THR A 89 11.85 13.25 0.55
CA THR A 89 11.85 13.74 1.94
C THR A 89 10.59 14.54 2.24
N ASP A 90 10.19 15.45 1.35
CA ASP A 90 8.95 16.21 1.53
C ASP A 90 7.71 15.30 1.45
N ALA A 91 7.71 14.30 0.56
CA ALA A 91 6.67 13.27 0.52
C ALA A 91 6.59 12.48 1.84
N GLY A 92 7.74 12.09 2.40
CA GLY A 92 7.82 11.42 3.70
C GLY A 92 7.33 12.29 4.87
N LEU A 93 7.71 13.57 4.88
CA LEU A 93 7.26 14.54 5.90
C LEU A 93 5.75 14.73 5.87
N THR A 94 5.20 15.03 4.69
CA THR A 94 3.76 15.21 4.53
C THR A 94 2.97 13.93 4.81
N TYR A 95 3.57 12.75 4.58
CA TYR A 95 3.02 11.48 5.03
C TYR A 95 2.93 11.46 6.55
N MET A 96 4.03 11.73 7.27
CA MET A 96 4.05 11.66 8.74
C MET A 96 3.12 12.67 9.40
N GLU A 97 3.02 13.88 8.84
CA GLU A 97 2.13 14.93 9.33
C GLU A 97 0.65 14.52 9.26
N ARG A 98 0.27 13.71 8.26
CA ARG A 98 -1.14 13.33 8.01
C ARG A 98 -1.51 11.97 8.54
N VAL A 99 -0.68 10.98 8.26
CA VAL A 99 -0.96 9.56 8.52
C VAL A 99 -0.78 9.23 10.00
N TYR A 100 0.15 9.92 10.68
CA TYR A 100 0.37 9.78 12.11
C TYR A 100 -0.16 11.00 12.86
N GLU A 101 -1.39 11.44 12.58
CA GLU A 101 -2.03 12.49 13.38
C GLU A 101 -2.12 12.03 14.85
N GLY A 102 -1.44 12.75 15.74
CA GLY A 102 -1.27 12.32 17.12
C GLY A 102 -0.37 11.09 17.28
N GLY A 103 0.58 10.82 16.41
CA GLY A 103 1.70 9.91 16.73
C GLY A 103 2.70 10.58 17.67
N ASP A 104 3.50 9.79 18.41
CA ASP A 104 4.62 10.35 19.16
C ASP A 104 5.72 10.88 18.22
N PHE A 105 6.47 11.87 18.70
CA PHE A 105 7.47 12.57 17.89
C PHE A 105 8.61 11.65 17.42
N GLU A 106 9.09 10.74 18.27
CA GLU A 106 10.23 9.88 17.93
C GLU A 106 9.86 8.86 16.86
N THR A 107 8.65 8.30 16.92
CA THR A 107 8.15 7.41 15.86
C THR A 107 7.97 8.15 14.56
N LYS A 108 7.40 9.37 14.58
CA LYS A 108 7.33 10.20 13.37
C LYS A 108 8.71 10.46 12.80
N ALA A 109 9.68 10.84 13.64
CA ALA A 109 11.04 11.13 13.21
C ALA A 109 11.72 9.90 12.59
N SER A 110 11.56 8.70 13.18
CA SER A 110 12.10 7.46 12.61
C SER A 110 11.40 7.07 11.31
N MET A 111 10.07 7.18 11.28
CA MET A 111 9.26 6.81 10.12
C MET A 111 9.45 7.75 8.95
N VAL A 112 9.70 9.05 9.18
CA VAL A 112 9.99 9.98 8.10
C VAL A 112 11.26 9.59 7.36
N LYS A 113 12.29 9.16 8.09
CA LYS A 113 13.56 8.68 7.51
C LYS A 113 13.30 7.42 6.68
N TYR A 114 12.56 6.46 7.23
CA TYR A 114 12.17 5.23 6.54
C TYR A 114 11.41 5.50 5.24
N VAL A 115 10.32 6.27 5.30
CA VAL A 115 9.45 6.56 4.15
C VAL A 115 10.19 7.37 3.09
N THR A 116 11.02 8.33 3.51
CA THR A 116 11.87 9.08 2.58
C THR A 116 12.75 8.16 1.76
N VAL A 117 13.40 7.19 2.42
CA VAL A 117 14.29 6.23 1.78
C VAL A 117 13.51 5.27 0.88
N ALA A 118 12.40 4.71 1.36
CA ALA A 118 11.55 3.82 0.58
C ALA A 118 11.08 4.51 -0.72
N ILE A 119 10.49 5.70 -0.62
CA ILE A 119 10.02 6.48 -1.79
C ILE A 119 11.19 6.82 -2.73
N TYR A 120 12.35 7.19 -2.19
CA TYR A 120 13.52 7.51 -3.01
C TYR A 120 14.00 6.31 -3.82
N LEU A 121 14.02 5.13 -3.21
CA LEU A 121 14.47 3.90 -3.87
C LEU A 121 13.48 3.44 -4.94
N ASP A 122 12.17 3.48 -4.64
CA ASP A 122 11.08 3.30 -5.61
C ASP A 122 11.36 4.13 -6.88
N ASP A 123 11.54 5.44 -6.70
CA ASP A 123 11.77 6.39 -7.80
C ASP A 123 13.10 6.20 -8.53
N MET A 124 14.10 5.61 -7.88
CA MET A 124 15.38 5.31 -8.51
C MET A 124 15.32 4.03 -9.34
N ILE A 125 14.75 2.97 -8.78
CA ILE A 125 14.65 1.65 -9.42
C ILE A 125 13.80 1.76 -10.69
N ASP A 126 12.67 2.47 -10.63
CA ASP A 126 11.80 2.76 -11.78
C ASP A 126 12.55 3.40 -12.96
N LYS A 127 13.65 4.13 -12.69
CA LYS A 127 14.35 4.93 -13.71
C LYS A 127 15.68 4.35 -14.15
N ASN A 128 16.28 3.41 -13.41
CA ASN A 128 17.61 2.92 -13.72
C ASN A 128 17.89 1.52 -13.12
N ALA A 129 17.81 0.49 -13.98
CA ALA A 129 18.20 -0.90 -13.72
C ALA A 129 19.49 -1.06 -12.90
N GLY A 130 20.53 -0.34 -13.34
CA GLY A 130 21.88 -0.48 -12.80
C GLY A 130 21.98 0.02 -11.37
N MET A 131 20.99 0.76 -10.90
CA MET A 131 20.94 1.30 -9.55
C MET A 131 20.33 0.34 -8.54
N ALA A 132 19.76 -0.82 -8.92
CA ALA A 132 19.23 -1.78 -7.95
C ALA A 132 20.30 -2.22 -6.93
N LYS A 133 21.51 -2.51 -7.42
CA LYS A 133 22.66 -2.88 -6.57
C LYS A 133 23.17 -1.72 -5.69
N GLU A 134 23.12 -0.50 -6.22
CA GLU A 134 23.47 0.70 -5.44
C GLU A 134 22.41 1.02 -4.38
N ALA A 135 21.13 0.84 -4.73
CA ALA A 135 19.97 0.97 -3.86
C ALA A 135 20.02 -0.02 -2.70
N GLU A 136 20.38 -1.29 -2.98
CA GLU A 136 20.57 -2.32 -1.97
C GLU A 136 21.66 -1.92 -0.96
N SER A 137 22.84 -1.51 -1.44
CA SER A 137 23.95 -1.06 -0.59
C SER A 137 23.58 0.19 0.23
N PHE A 138 22.89 1.15 -0.38
CA PHE A 138 22.40 2.35 0.27
C PHE A 138 21.42 2.02 1.40
N LEU A 139 20.42 1.18 1.11
CA LEU A 139 19.38 0.84 2.06
C LEU A 139 19.87 -0.08 3.17
N PHE A 140 20.82 -0.98 2.91
CA PHE A 140 21.44 -1.76 3.98
C PHE A 140 22.08 -0.84 5.02
N LYS A 141 22.84 0.16 4.57
CA LYS A 141 23.47 1.16 5.44
C LYS A 141 22.43 1.99 6.21
N VAL A 142 21.38 2.43 5.53
CA VAL A 142 20.35 3.27 6.15
C VAL A 142 19.44 2.47 7.08
N SER A 143 19.03 1.26 6.72
CA SER A 143 18.15 0.40 7.53
C SER A 143 18.82 -0.06 8.81
N MET A 144 20.12 -0.35 8.77
CA MET A 144 20.90 -0.61 9.98
C MET A 144 20.93 0.61 10.93
N GLN A 145 20.92 1.83 10.41
CA GLN A 145 20.80 3.04 11.24
C GLN A 145 19.39 3.20 11.78
N LEU A 146 18.35 3.01 10.96
CA LEU A 146 16.95 3.10 11.38
C LEU A 146 16.62 2.11 12.50
N ALA A 147 17.03 0.85 12.32
CA ALA A 147 16.82 -0.22 13.29
C ALA A 147 17.43 0.11 14.67
N ARG A 148 18.59 0.76 14.72
CA ARG A 148 19.29 1.13 15.96
C ARG A 148 18.56 2.18 16.81
N HIS A 149 17.63 2.94 16.23
CA HIS A 149 16.93 4.02 16.92
C HIS A 149 15.54 3.62 17.43
N MET A 150 15.08 2.40 17.13
CA MET A 150 13.80 1.91 17.63
C MET A 150 13.95 1.35 19.04
N SER A 151 13.07 1.77 19.94
CA SER A 151 13.08 1.32 21.34
C SER A 151 12.64 -0.14 21.52
N ASP A 152 11.82 -0.65 20.60
CA ASP A 152 11.34 -2.04 20.61
C ASP A 152 12.16 -2.90 19.62
N PRO A 153 12.93 -3.89 20.10
CA PRO A 153 13.70 -4.79 19.24
C PRO A 153 12.86 -5.60 18.25
N PHE A 154 11.61 -5.96 18.60
CA PHE A 154 10.72 -6.69 17.71
C PHE A 154 10.33 -5.82 16.51
N VAL A 155 9.88 -4.59 16.77
CA VAL A 155 9.54 -3.62 15.71
C VAL A 155 10.78 -3.31 14.86
N SER A 156 11.95 -3.13 15.50
CA SER A 156 13.21 -2.92 14.80
C SER A 156 13.55 -4.03 13.80
N ASN A 157 13.44 -5.29 14.23
CA ASN A 157 13.68 -6.45 13.36
C ASN A 157 12.65 -6.56 12.24
N MET A 158 11.36 -6.28 12.52
CA MET A 158 10.32 -6.28 11.49
C MET A 158 10.56 -5.19 10.42
N LEU A 159 11.03 -4.01 10.83
CA LEU A 159 11.37 -2.93 9.90
C LEU A 159 12.56 -3.29 9.02
N LEU A 160 13.60 -3.89 9.60
CA LEU A 160 14.77 -4.35 8.85
C LEU A 160 14.37 -5.44 7.84
N HIS A 161 13.57 -6.41 8.27
CA HIS A 161 13.06 -7.47 7.40
C HIS A 161 12.20 -6.90 6.27
N SER A 162 11.28 -5.99 6.58
CA SER A 162 10.41 -5.34 5.59
C SER A 162 11.21 -4.52 4.57
N CYS A 163 12.27 -3.84 5.01
CA CYS A 163 13.20 -3.15 4.11
C CYS A 163 13.91 -4.11 3.14
N THR A 164 14.37 -5.25 3.62
CA THR A 164 15.03 -6.26 2.78
C THR A 164 14.06 -6.82 1.74
N LEU A 165 12.86 -7.26 2.18
CA LEU A 165 11.83 -7.76 1.27
C LEU A 165 11.40 -6.70 0.24
N TYR A 166 11.31 -5.44 0.65
CA TYR A 166 10.96 -4.33 -0.24
C TYR A 166 11.94 -4.17 -1.40
N ILE A 167 13.25 -4.23 -1.15
CA ILE A 167 14.23 -4.15 -2.24
C ILE A 167 14.12 -5.35 -3.17
N GLU A 168 14.06 -6.55 -2.61
CA GLU A 168 13.94 -7.78 -3.40
C GLU A 168 12.69 -7.68 -4.30
N GLY A 169 11.58 -7.21 -3.75
CA GLY A 169 10.35 -6.95 -4.48
C GLY A 169 10.50 -5.92 -5.61
N CYS A 170 11.06 -4.73 -5.32
CA CYS A 170 11.26 -3.70 -6.35
C CYS A 170 12.22 -4.15 -7.46
N ALA A 171 13.29 -4.88 -7.11
CA ALA A 171 14.20 -5.44 -8.09
C ALA A 171 13.48 -6.46 -8.99
N LEU A 172 12.66 -7.34 -8.41
CA LEU A 172 11.85 -8.31 -9.15
C LEU A 172 10.81 -7.64 -10.05
N GLU A 173 10.08 -6.63 -9.55
CA GLU A 173 9.13 -5.86 -10.36
C GLU A 173 9.79 -5.22 -11.58
N TYR A 174 10.97 -4.65 -11.38
CA TYR A 174 11.75 -4.08 -12.46
C TYR A 174 12.14 -5.13 -13.52
N TYR A 175 12.62 -6.31 -13.10
CA TYR A 175 12.96 -7.39 -14.03
C TYR A 175 11.73 -7.85 -14.83
N VAL A 176 10.57 -7.92 -14.18
CA VAL A 176 9.28 -8.23 -14.84
C VAL A 176 8.91 -7.14 -15.86
N GLN A 177 9.14 -5.86 -15.56
CA GLN A 177 8.85 -4.74 -16.46
C GLN A 177 9.75 -4.70 -17.70
N GLN A 178 11.05 -5.00 -17.58
CA GLN A 178 11.97 -4.98 -18.72
C GLN A 178 11.72 -6.10 -19.71
N ASP A 179 11.29 -7.25 -19.22
CA ASP A 179 11.19 -8.46 -20.01
C ASP A 179 9.76 -8.76 -20.45
N GLN A 180 8.91 -7.73 -20.60
CA GLN A 180 7.54 -7.89 -21.11
C GLN A 180 7.47 -8.59 -22.49
N GLU A 181 8.57 -8.59 -23.26
CA GLU A 181 8.67 -9.35 -24.53
C GLU A 181 9.15 -10.81 -24.35
N LYS A 182 9.69 -11.21 -23.19
CA LYS A 182 10.31 -12.53 -22.97
C LYS A 182 9.82 -13.29 -21.73
N TYR A 183 9.21 -12.66 -20.73
CA TYR A 183 8.72 -13.32 -19.54
C TYR A 183 7.20 -13.35 -19.48
N PHE A 184 6.67 -14.37 -20.15
CA PHE A 184 5.90 -15.39 -19.42
C PHE A 184 6.63 -16.75 -19.38
N LEU A 185 7.83 -16.88 -19.97
CA LEU A 185 8.66 -18.10 -19.96
C LEU A 185 9.23 -18.42 -18.56
N VAL A 186 8.40 -18.82 -17.60
CA VAL A 186 8.86 -19.46 -16.35
C VAL A 186 9.13 -20.95 -16.62
N GLN A 187 10.10 -21.22 -17.50
CA GLN A 187 10.87 -22.45 -17.58
C GLN A 187 12.18 -22.12 -18.28
N ASP A 188 13.10 -21.47 -17.57
CA ASP A 188 14.50 -21.58 -17.96
C ASP A 188 15.27 -22.23 -16.81
N ALA A 189 15.90 -23.36 -17.12
CA ALA A 189 16.72 -24.12 -16.17
C ALA A 189 17.86 -23.26 -15.61
N ASP A 190 18.20 -22.15 -16.27
CA ASP A 190 19.17 -21.16 -15.81
C ASP A 190 18.61 -20.22 -14.73
N THR A 191 17.29 -20.00 -14.64
CA THR A 191 16.65 -19.26 -13.53
C THR A 191 16.44 -20.16 -12.32
N GLU A 192 16.17 -21.46 -12.54
CA GLU A 192 16.23 -22.46 -11.46
C GLU A 192 17.67 -22.59 -10.94
N ARG A 193 18.68 -22.47 -11.81
CA ARG A 193 20.09 -22.39 -11.44
C ARG A 193 20.45 -21.10 -10.71
N ALA A 194 19.98 -19.95 -11.19
CA ALA A 194 20.25 -18.65 -10.57
C ALA A 194 19.57 -18.57 -9.20
N ARG A 195 18.35 -19.10 -9.08
CA ARG A 195 17.64 -19.28 -7.82
C ARG A 195 18.37 -20.27 -6.92
N ASP A 196 18.77 -21.44 -7.41
CA ASP A 196 19.59 -22.43 -6.67
C ASP A 196 20.92 -21.84 -6.21
N GLU A 197 21.53 -20.96 -7.00
CA GLU A 197 22.85 -20.39 -6.73
C GLU A 197 22.75 -19.22 -5.76
N GLU A 198 21.71 -18.39 -5.88
CA GLU A 198 21.35 -17.34 -4.91
C GLU A 198 20.87 -17.95 -3.59
N GLU A 199 20.07 -19.02 -3.63
CA GLU A 199 19.61 -19.81 -2.48
C GLU A 199 20.78 -20.50 -1.79
N ARG A 200 21.70 -21.13 -2.56
CA ARG A 200 22.97 -21.66 -2.00
C ARG A 200 23.89 -20.56 -1.47
N MET A 201 23.85 -19.35 -2.02
CA MET A 201 24.66 -18.22 -1.53
C MET A 201 24.09 -17.71 -0.20
N LEU A 202 22.75 -17.58 -0.11
CA LEU A 202 22.02 -17.19 1.09
C LEU A 202 22.11 -18.25 2.20
N GLU A 203 22.01 -19.54 1.87
CA GLU A 203 22.19 -20.65 2.80
C GLU A 203 23.62 -20.69 3.36
N ARG A 204 24.64 -20.48 2.51
CA ARG A 204 26.06 -20.45 2.94
C ARG A 204 26.38 -19.26 3.82
N GLU A 205 25.76 -18.10 3.58
CA GLU A 205 26.08 -16.87 4.32
C GLU A 205 25.22 -16.66 5.57
N ARG A 206 24.02 -17.26 5.65
CA ARG A 206 23.05 -16.95 6.72
C ARG A 206 22.51 -18.13 7.52
N GLY A 207 22.75 -19.39 7.13
CA GLY A 207 22.37 -20.55 7.96
C GLY A 207 20.88 -20.63 8.34
N PHE A 208 19.99 -20.12 7.48
CA PHE A 208 18.54 -20.14 7.65
C PHE A 208 17.90 -21.00 6.55
N ASP A 209 17.08 -21.98 6.95
CA ASP A 209 16.21 -22.73 6.03
C ASP A 209 15.05 -21.82 5.60
N ILE A 210 14.92 -21.56 4.29
CA ILE A 210 13.77 -20.85 3.73
C ILE A 210 12.69 -21.90 3.39
N PRO A 211 11.44 -21.78 3.89
CA PRO A 211 10.37 -22.70 3.53
C PRO A 211 10.00 -22.53 2.05
N LEU A 212 10.05 -23.62 1.29
CA LEU A 212 9.54 -23.68 -0.09
C LEU A 212 8.03 -23.36 -0.11
N PRO A 213 7.54 -22.58 -1.10
CA PRO A 213 6.10 -22.53 -1.38
C PRO A 213 5.60 -23.95 -1.62
N LEU A 214 4.50 -24.31 -0.96
CA LEU A 214 3.83 -25.60 -1.12
C LEU A 214 3.64 -25.91 -2.61
N ASP A 215 4.17 -27.06 -3.05
CA ASP A 215 3.85 -27.71 -4.32
C ASP A 215 2.34 -27.93 -4.38
N ASN A 216 1.60 -26.93 -4.87
CA ASN A 216 0.20 -27.10 -5.22
C ASN A 216 0.14 -27.90 -6.52
N ASP A 217 -0.23 -29.17 -6.38
CA ASP A 217 -0.78 -30.05 -7.41
C ASP A 217 -0.21 -29.85 -8.82
N ARG A 218 0.96 -30.47 -9.06
CA ARG A 218 1.36 -30.87 -10.41
C ARG A 218 0.26 -31.75 -11.00
N VAL A 219 -0.61 -31.15 -11.81
CA VAL A 219 -1.42 -31.88 -12.79
C VAL A 219 -0.41 -32.61 -13.68
N GLY A 220 -0.26 -33.92 -13.45
CA GLY A 220 0.66 -34.74 -14.22
C GLY A 220 0.32 -34.66 -15.71
N PRO A 221 1.33 -34.62 -16.59
CA PRO A 221 1.09 -34.65 -18.02
C PRO A 221 0.31 -35.91 -18.38
N SER A 222 -0.82 -35.76 -19.07
CA SER A 222 -1.48 -36.90 -19.70
C SER A 222 -0.61 -37.37 -20.85
N ASP A 223 -0.21 -38.64 -20.82
CA ASP A 223 0.68 -39.33 -21.78
C ASP A 223 0.07 -39.48 -23.20
N SER A 224 -0.45 -38.41 -23.80
CA SER A 224 -0.84 -38.41 -25.21
C SER A 224 0.29 -37.84 -26.06
N ASP A 225 1.11 -38.73 -26.60
CA ASP A 225 2.30 -38.52 -27.44
C ASP A 225 2.03 -37.91 -28.84
N ASP A 226 0.93 -37.21 -29.07
CA ASP A 226 0.62 -36.64 -30.39
C ASP A 226 0.89 -35.13 -30.48
N ASP A 227 2.10 -34.80 -30.92
CA ASP A 227 2.46 -33.72 -31.86
C ASP A 227 1.57 -32.47 -31.90
N ILE A 228 1.62 -31.65 -30.85
CA ILE A 228 1.40 -30.20 -30.97
C ILE A 228 2.48 -29.48 -30.17
N ALA A 229 3.58 -29.15 -30.84
CA ALA A 229 4.47 -28.06 -30.43
C ALA A 229 3.77 -26.70 -30.65
N SER A 230 2.57 -26.53 -30.06
CA SER A 230 1.90 -25.24 -29.99
C SER A 230 2.67 -24.45 -28.97
N GLU A 231 3.12 -23.27 -29.39
CA GLU A 231 3.43 -22.12 -28.54
C GLU A 231 2.97 -22.35 -27.11
N THR A 232 3.94 -22.67 -26.28
CA THR A 232 3.80 -22.90 -24.86
C THR A 232 3.07 -21.72 -24.25
N ASP A 233 1.76 -21.87 -24.03
CA ASP A 233 0.94 -20.97 -23.22
C ASP A 233 1.49 -21.04 -21.79
N TYR A 234 2.48 -20.20 -21.50
CA TYR A 234 3.05 -20.12 -20.18
C TYR A 234 2.05 -19.44 -19.24
N LEU A 235 1.51 -20.24 -18.32
CA LEU A 235 0.60 -19.78 -17.28
C LEU A 235 1.37 -18.89 -16.30
N VAL A 236 0.87 -17.66 -16.09
CA VAL A 236 1.23 -16.88 -14.89
C VAL A 236 0.84 -17.72 -13.69
N PRO A 237 1.78 -18.06 -12.77
CA PRO A 237 1.45 -18.81 -11.58
C PRO A 237 0.33 -18.08 -10.83
N HIS A 238 -0.75 -18.79 -10.54
CA HIS A 238 -1.88 -18.21 -9.85
C HIS A 238 -1.42 -17.59 -8.52
N GLY A 239 -1.73 -16.31 -8.29
CA GLY A 239 -1.33 -15.56 -7.10
C GLY A 239 0.03 -14.87 -7.19
N TRP A 240 0.77 -15.00 -8.29
CA TRP A 240 2.02 -14.26 -8.52
C TRP A 240 1.89 -12.74 -8.32
N PRO A 241 0.86 -12.05 -8.85
CA PRO A 241 0.74 -10.60 -8.70
C PRO A 241 0.61 -10.18 -7.23
N ILE A 242 -0.12 -10.99 -6.43
CA ILE A 242 -0.27 -10.75 -5.00
C ILE A 242 1.06 -10.97 -4.28
N TRP A 243 1.77 -12.06 -4.59
CA TRP A 243 3.07 -12.34 -4.00
C TRP A 243 4.10 -11.24 -4.28
N LEU A 244 4.17 -10.79 -5.55
CA LEU A 244 5.10 -9.73 -5.96
C LEU A 244 4.78 -8.44 -5.22
N ARG A 245 3.49 -8.09 -5.16
CA ARG A 245 3.00 -6.91 -4.47
C ARG A 245 3.25 -6.95 -2.97
N GLU A 246 3.17 -8.12 -2.34
CA GLU A 246 3.51 -8.29 -0.92
C GLU A 246 5.00 -8.08 -0.65
N ARG A 247 5.87 -8.31 -1.63
CA ARG A 247 7.30 -8.06 -1.52
C ARG A 247 7.65 -6.62 -1.85
N SER A 248 7.08 -6.03 -2.89
CA SER A 248 7.39 -4.66 -3.35
C SER A 248 6.68 -3.56 -2.57
N ALA A 249 6.23 -3.85 -1.35
CA ALA A 249 5.49 -2.87 -0.56
C ALA A 249 5.92 -2.85 0.90
N VAL A 250 5.88 -1.65 1.47
CA VAL A 250 6.19 -1.38 2.88
C VAL A 250 4.94 -1.33 3.77
N ALA A 251 3.88 -2.04 3.37
CA ALA A 251 2.58 -1.99 4.03
C ALA A 251 2.61 -2.55 5.45
N GLU A 252 3.41 -3.59 5.71
CA GLU A 252 3.56 -4.19 7.04
C GLU A 252 4.22 -3.21 8.03
N THR A 253 5.29 -2.54 7.59
CA THR A 253 5.93 -1.44 8.33
C THR A 253 4.91 -0.38 8.76
N PHE A 254 4.05 0.07 7.83
CA PHE A 254 3.02 1.06 8.13
C PHE A 254 1.95 0.53 9.09
N ALA A 255 1.53 -0.73 8.94
CA ALA A 255 0.58 -1.37 9.85
C ALA A 255 1.11 -1.39 11.29
N ILE A 256 2.35 -1.83 11.51
CA ILE A 256 2.94 -1.99 12.86
C ILE A 256 3.12 -0.63 13.55
N THR A 257 3.61 0.35 12.80
CA THR A 257 3.98 1.65 13.37
C THR A 257 2.77 2.54 13.66
N SER A 258 1.60 2.17 13.14
CA SER A 258 0.32 2.85 13.41
C SER A 258 -0.10 2.84 14.88
N PHE A 259 0.38 1.90 15.68
CA PHE A 259 -0.14 1.62 17.02
C PHE A 259 0.60 2.34 18.15
N ARG A 260 1.21 3.49 17.86
CA ARG A 260 1.92 4.30 18.84
C ARG A 260 1.27 5.65 19.06
N ALA A 261 0.86 5.90 20.30
CA ALA A 261 0.08 7.06 20.70
C ALA A 261 0.94 8.15 21.38
N PRO A 262 0.43 9.39 21.52
CA PRO A 262 1.15 10.48 22.16
C PRO A 262 1.51 10.17 23.61
N GLY A 263 2.63 10.74 24.04
CA GLY A 263 3.09 10.60 25.43
C GLY A 263 3.66 9.23 25.76
N GLY A 264 4.16 8.50 24.75
CA GLY A 264 4.85 7.22 24.92
C GLY A 264 3.93 6.07 25.33
N ILE A 265 2.64 6.14 24.98
CA ILE A 265 1.73 5.03 25.19
C ILE A 265 1.80 4.11 23.98
N ASP A 266 2.44 2.96 24.17
CA ASP A 266 2.50 1.90 23.18
C ASP A 266 1.29 0.99 23.35
N VAL A 267 0.56 0.74 22.25
CA VAL A 267 -0.49 -0.28 22.26
C VAL A 267 0.19 -1.66 22.27
N PRO A 268 -0.10 -2.53 23.24
CA PRO A 268 0.53 -3.85 23.33
C PRO A 268 0.42 -4.66 22.04
N THR A 269 1.53 -5.28 21.62
CA THR A 269 1.65 -6.08 20.39
C THR A 269 0.54 -7.12 20.24
N TRP A 270 0.19 -7.82 21.32
CA TRP A 270 -0.84 -8.85 21.31
C TRP A 270 -2.24 -8.35 20.90
N LEU A 271 -2.53 -7.04 20.99
CA LEU A 271 -3.82 -6.48 20.59
C LEU A 271 -3.95 -6.32 19.07
N TRP A 272 -2.86 -5.97 18.37
CA TRP A 272 -2.90 -5.63 16.95
C TRP A 272 -2.21 -6.65 16.06
N VAL A 273 -1.33 -7.51 16.60
CA VAL A 273 -0.58 -8.50 15.82
C VAL A 273 -1.51 -9.44 15.03
N THR A 274 -2.65 -9.82 15.60
CA THR A 274 -3.65 -10.66 14.93
C THR A 274 -4.36 -9.95 13.77
N ALA A 275 -4.26 -8.63 13.68
CA ALA A 275 -4.84 -7.83 12.61
C ALA A 275 -3.83 -7.48 11.50
N VAL A 276 -2.53 -7.76 11.66
CA VAL A 276 -1.46 -7.31 10.73
C VAL A 276 -1.73 -7.70 9.28
N ALA A 277 -2.15 -8.94 9.01
CA ALA A 277 -2.46 -9.38 7.66
C ALA A 277 -3.59 -8.56 7.00
N GLU A 278 -4.63 -8.22 7.78
CA GLU A 278 -5.75 -7.42 7.31
C GLU A 278 -5.35 -5.95 7.14
N LEU A 279 -4.56 -5.39 8.06
CA LEU A 279 -4.02 -4.03 7.97
C LEU A 279 -3.17 -3.87 6.71
N ARG A 280 -2.27 -4.83 6.46
CA ARG A 280 -1.46 -4.91 5.24
C ARG A 280 -2.33 -4.92 4.00
N THR A 281 -3.35 -5.78 3.97
CA THR A 281 -4.30 -5.89 2.85
C THR A 281 -4.98 -4.56 2.56
N VAL A 282 -5.45 -3.84 3.59
CA VAL A 282 -6.08 -2.53 3.42
C VAL A 282 -5.09 -1.50 2.86
N ILE A 283 -3.87 -1.42 3.39
CA ILE A 283 -2.87 -0.45 2.96
C ILE A 283 -2.49 -0.66 1.49
N LEU A 284 -2.18 -1.91 1.11
CA LEU A 284 -1.85 -2.29 -0.26
C LEU A 284 -2.98 -1.94 -1.22
N SER A 285 -4.19 -2.40 -0.89
CA SER A 285 -5.36 -2.24 -1.76
C SER A 285 -5.76 -0.76 -1.92
N ILE A 286 -5.63 0.05 -0.86
CA ILE A 286 -5.85 1.50 -0.96
C ILE A 286 -4.79 2.13 -1.86
N ASN A 287 -3.52 1.76 -1.71
CA ASN A 287 -2.47 2.28 -2.56
C ASN A 287 -2.75 1.95 -4.03
N ASP A 288 -3.01 0.68 -4.35
CA ASP A 288 -3.28 0.22 -5.72
C ASP A 288 -4.47 0.95 -6.36
N LEU A 289 -5.57 1.16 -5.60
CA LEU A 289 -6.73 1.89 -6.11
C LEU A 289 -6.43 3.37 -6.36
N LEU A 290 -5.78 4.04 -5.42
CA LEU A 290 -5.54 5.48 -5.47
C LEU A 290 -4.35 5.85 -6.36
N SER A 291 -3.43 4.91 -6.60
CA SER A 291 -2.30 5.08 -7.50
C SER A 291 -2.62 4.72 -8.94
N PHE A 292 -3.66 3.93 -9.21
CA PHE A 292 -4.00 3.49 -10.56
C PHE A 292 -4.13 4.63 -11.58
N ALA A 293 -4.71 5.77 -11.19
CA ALA A 293 -4.86 6.91 -12.09
C ALA A 293 -3.51 7.48 -12.57
N LYS A 294 -2.52 7.63 -11.66
CA LYS A 294 -1.18 8.11 -12.06
C LYS A 294 -0.45 7.11 -12.97
N GLU A 295 -0.69 5.83 -12.76
CA GLU A 295 -0.09 4.73 -13.51
C GLU A 295 -0.67 4.69 -14.92
N LEU A 296 -2.00 4.78 -15.05
CA LEU A 296 -2.67 4.88 -16.34
C LEU A 296 -2.24 6.13 -17.13
N LEU A 297 -2.08 7.27 -16.47
CA LEU A 297 -1.57 8.50 -17.09
C LEU A 297 -0.09 8.43 -17.48
N ALA A 298 0.66 7.46 -16.95
CA ALA A 298 2.04 7.19 -17.29
C ALA A 298 2.20 6.05 -18.31
N ASP A 299 1.08 5.54 -18.85
CA ASP A 299 1.05 4.34 -19.70
C ASP A 299 1.66 3.10 -19.03
N ASP A 300 1.59 3.04 -17.69
CA ASP A 300 2.08 1.91 -16.91
C ASP A 300 1.08 0.74 -16.99
N THR A 301 1.49 -0.30 -17.71
CA THR A 301 0.73 -1.54 -17.88
C THR A 301 1.01 -2.58 -16.80
N THR A 302 1.87 -2.27 -15.83
CA THR A 302 2.33 -3.15 -14.75
C THR A 302 1.78 -2.83 -13.37
N SER A 303 0.81 -1.92 -13.29
CA SER A 303 0.07 -1.71 -12.04
C SER A 303 -0.49 -3.03 -11.49
N SER A 304 -0.54 -3.17 -10.17
CA SER A 304 -1.03 -4.41 -9.53
C SER A 304 -2.43 -4.81 -10.01
N ILE A 305 -3.31 -3.83 -10.28
CA ILE A 305 -4.64 -4.07 -10.84
C ILE A 305 -4.57 -4.56 -12.29
N SER A 306 -3.67 -4.01 -13.12
CA SER A 306 -3.46 -4.46 -14.50
C SER A 306 -2.94 -5.91 -14.53
N VAL A 307 -1.90 -6.21 -13.74
CA VAL A 307 -1.31 -7.55 -13.67
C VAL A 307 -2.33 -8.56 -13.15
N LEU A 308 -3.10 -8.21 -12.10
CA LEU A 308 -4.21 -9.04 -11.61
C LEU A 308 -5.24 -9.31 -12.72
N THR A 309 -5.61 -8.29 -13.50
CA THR A 309 -6.57 -8.44 -14.60
C THR A 309 -6.08 -9.44 -15.65
N LYS A 310 -4.81 -9.32 -16.06
CA LYS A 310 -4.18 -10.21 -17.04
C LYS A 310 -4.11 -11.65 -16.51
N GLU A 311 -3.59 -11.83 -15.29
CA GLU A 311 -3.47 -13.15 -14.63
C GLU A 311 -4.81 -13.89 -14.59
N ARG A 312 -5.84 -13.24 -14.01
CA ARG A 312 -7.18 -13.81 -13.84
C ARG A 312 -7.79 -14.23 -15.16
N ARG A 313 -7.60 -13.42 -16.20
CA ARG A 313 -8.09 -13.72 -17.54
C ARG A 313 -7.34 -14.89 -18.19
N MET A 314 -6.01 -14.95 -18.06
CA MET A 314 -5.18 -16.03 -18.61
C MET A 314 -5.55 -17.40 -18.03
N ILE A 315 -5.87 -17.47 -16.74
CA ILE A 315 -6.32 -18.72 -16.10
C ILE A 315 -7.81 -19.03 -16.34
N GLY A 316 -8.47 -18.30 -17.25
CA GLY A 316 -9.85 -18.54 -17.64
C GLY A 316 -10.87 -18.22 -16.54
N MET A 317 -10.57 -17.32 -15.59
CA MET A 317 -11.56 -16.97 -14.58
C MET A 317 -12.75 -16.24 -15.23
N PRO A 318 -13.99 -16.66 -14.90
CA PRO A 318 -15.18 -15.99 -15.39
C PRO A 318 -15.27 -14.59 -14.81
N GLY A 319 -15.74 -13.64 -15.61
CA GLY A 319 -15.86 -12.24 -15.22
C GLY A 319 -17.02 -11.54 -15.93
N SER A 320 -16.97 -10.21 -15.92
CA SER A 320 -18.06 -9.35 -16.40
C SER A 320 -17.83 -8.76 -17.79
N ALA A 321 -16.75 -9.13 -18.49
CA ALA A 321 -16.54 -8.74 -19.87
C ALA A 321 -17.68 -9.26 -20.80
N PRO A 322 -17.89 -8.64 -21.98
CA PRO A 322 -18.88 -9.11 -22.95
C PRO A 322 -18.72 -10.56 -23.41
N ASP A 323 -17.50 -11.10 -23.36
CA ASP A 323 -17.18 -12.49 -23.67
C ASP A 323 -17.29 -13.43 -22.46
N GLY A 324 -17.70 -12.91 -21.29
CA GLY A 324 -17.80 -13.64 -20.03
C GLY A 324 -16.48 -13.83 -19.30
N GLY A 325 -15.37 -13.29 -19.80
CA GLY A 325 -14.05 -13.36 -19.18
C GLY A 325 -13.82 -12.26 -18.13
N TRP A 326 -12.73 -12.41 -17.37
CA TRP A 326 -12.25 -11.39 -16.43
C TRP A 326 -11.81 -10.10 -17.13
N CYS A 327 -12.18 -8.94 -16.57
CA CYS A 327 -11.79 -7.61 -17.04
C CYS A 327 -11.35 -6.69 -15.89
N LEU A 328 -10.97 -5.45 -16.25
CA LEU A 328 -10.50 -4.44 -15.31
C LEU A 328 -11.54 -4.12 -14.22
N ARG A 329 -12.83 -4.12 -14.57
CA ARG A 329 -13.93 -3.96 -13.61
C ARG A 329 -13.85 -4.99 -12.50
N ASP A 330 -13.69 -6.26 -12.85
CA ASP A 330 -13.68 -7.37 -11.89
C ASP A 330 -12.49 -7.23 -10.93
N SER A 331 -11.33 -6.81 -11.44
CA SER A 331 -10.15 -6.52 -10.60
C SER A 331 -10.38 -5.35 -9.65
N PHE A 332 -11.01 -4.26 -10.10
CA PHE A 332 -11.40 -3.16 -9.21
C PHE A 332 -12.37 -3.61 -8.13
N GLU A 333 -13.36 -4.43 -8.48
CA GLU A 333 -14.32 -5.00 -7.51
C GLU A 333 -13.63 -5.92 -6.50
N GLU A 334 -12.68 -6.75 -6.95
CA GLU A 334 -11.88 -7.63 -6.08
C GLU A 334 -11.06 -6.80 -5.09
N VAL A 335 -10.30 -5.80 -5.56
CA VAL A 335 -9.45 -4.96 -4.71
C VAL A 335 -10.27 -4.10 -3.75
N PHE A 336 -11.37 -3.49 -4.21
CA PHE A 336 -12.26 -2.74 -3.32
C PHE A 336 -12.93 -3.66 -2.29
N GLY A 337 -13.35 -4.85 -2.72
CA GLY A 337 -13.91 -5.87 -1.84
C GLY A 337 -12.93 -6.29 -0.73
N LYS A 338 -11.63 -6.44 -1.06
CA LYS A 338 -10.57 -6.71 -0.07
C LYS A 338 -10.51 -5.62 1.01
N ILE A 339 -10.59 -4.34 0.63
CA ILE A 339 -10.61 -3.22 1.60
C ILE A 339 -11.80 -3.33 2.55
N VAL A 340 -13.00 -3.58 2.01
CA VAL A 340 -14.22 -3.66 2.82
C VAL A 340 -14.18 -4.85 3.77
N VAL A 341 -13.80 -6.03 3.29
CA VAL A 341 -13.75 -7.26 4.09
C VAL A 341 -12.67 -7.16 5.18
N ALA A 342 -11.45 -6.74 4.81
CA ALA A 342 -10.35 -6.58 5.76
C ALA A 342 -10.66 -5.48 6.79
N GLY A 343 -11.21 -4.35 6.35
CA GLY A 343 -11.66 -3.28 7.23
C GLY A 343 -12.72 -3.72 8.24
N ALA A 344 -13.67 -4.56 7.83
CA ALA A 344 -14.67 -5.14 8.74
C ALA A 344 -14.03 -6.08 9.78
N ARG A 345 -13.05 -6.89 9.37
CA ARG A 345 -12.32 -7.80 10.27
C ARG A 345 -11.45 -7.04 11.28
N ILE A 346 -10.73 -6.00 10.85
CA ILE A 346 -9.95 -5.13 11.75
C ILE A 346 -10.88 -4.47 12.78
N ASN A 347 -12.01 -3.94 12.33
CA ASN A 347 -13.02 -3.38 13.22
C ASN A 347 -13.50 -4.42 14.24
N TRP A 348 -13.74 -5.66 13.83
CA TRP A 348 -14.15 -6.73 14.74
C TRP A 348 -13.05 -7.08 15.76
N LEU A 349 -11.80 -7.22 15.32
CA LEU A 349 -10.65 -7.58 16.15
C LEU A 349 -10.31 -6.50 17.19
N LEU A 350 -10.34 -5.22 16.80
CA LEU A 350 -9.91 -4.11 17.65
C LEU A 350 -11.07 -3.45 18.41
N ARG A 351 -12.32 -3.87 18.19
CA ARG A 351 -13.48 -3.24 18.82
C ARG A 351 -13.51 -3.51 20.33
N PRO A 352 -13.67 -2.46 21.16
CA PRO A 352 -13.95 -2.66 22.58
C PRO A 352 -15.33 -3.31 22.77
N THR A 353 -15.42 -4.24 23.71
CA THR A 353 -16.64 -4.87 24.18
C THR A 353 -17.51 -3.92 25.00
N VAL A 354 -16.90 -2.97 25.71
CA VAL A 354 -17.61 -1.98 26.53
C VAL A 354 -17.84 -0.70 25.74
N ARG A 355 -19.11 -0.33 25.48
CA ARG A 355 -19.47 0.88 24.73
C ARG A 355 -18.84 2.15 25.31
N GLY A 356 -18.82 2.27 26.64
CA GLY A 356 -18.23 3.41 27.35
C GLY A 356 -16.71 3.57 27.21
N ALA A 357 -16.01 2.60 26.63
CA ALA A 357 -14.59 2.73 26.30
C ALA A 357 -14.34 3.50 24.99
N ARG A 358 -15.33 3.54 24.09
CA ARG A 358 -15.23 4.21 22.78
C ARG A 358 -16.05 5.48 22.68
N TYR A 359 -17.19 5.51 23.35
CA TYR A 359 -18.17 6.59 23.23
C TYR A 359 -18.36 7.29 24.57
N ASP A 360 -18.49 8.61 24.52
CA ASP A 360 -18.96 9.39 25.67
C ASP A 360 -20.47 9.26 25.90
N VAL A 361 -20.97 9.97 26.91
CA VAL A 361 -22.39 9.92 27.32
C VAL A 361 -23.35 10.40 26.23
N ASP A 362 -22.86 11.26 25.33
CA ASP A 362 -23.62 11.80 24.20
C ASP A 362 -23.46 10.93 22.94
N GLY A 363 -22.69 9.83 23.03
CA GLY A 363 -22.44 8.91 21.92
C GLY A 363 -21.37 9.40 20.95
N ARG A 364 -20.60 10.43 21.28
CA ARG A 364 -19.46 10.88 20.47
C ARG A 364 -18.26 9.95 20.69
N VAL A 365 -17.56 9.64 19.61
CA VAL A 365 -16.34 8.82 19.65
C VAL A 365 -15.21 9.63 20.29
N TYR A 366 -14.52 9.05 21.28
CA TYR A 366 -13.35 9.67 21.89
C TYR A 366 -12.21 9.86 20.88
N GLY A 367 -11.54 11.00 20.96
CA GLY A 367 -10.29 11.28 20.27
C GLY A 367 -9.10 10.55 20.89
N ILE A 368 -7.96 10.52 20.17
CA ILE A 368 -6.73 9.86 20.63
C ILE A 368 -6.27 10.42 21.99
N MET A 369 -6.21 11.75 22.13
CA MET A 369 -5.79 12.40 23.37
C MET A 369 -6.72 12.10 24.55
N GLU A 370 -8.03 12.04 24.33
CA GLU A 370 -9.00 11.71 25.37
C GLU A 370 -8.81 10.27 25.88
N LEU A 371 -8.56 9.32 24.96
CA LEU A 371 -8.26 7.93 25.31
C LEU A 371 -6.92 7.79 26.03
N VAL A 372 -5.89 8.53 25.62
CA VAL A 372 -4.59 8.61 26.30
C VAL A 372 -4.74 9.15 27.72
N ASP A 373 -5.52 10.22 27.91
CA ASP A 373 -5.77 10.79 29.22
C ASP A 373 -6.53 9.82 30.13
N MET A 374 -7.49 9.07 29.58
CA MET A 374 -8.18 7.99 30.30
C MET A 374 -7.23 6.88 30.74
N LEU A 375 -6.23 6.52 29.93
CA LEU A 375 -5.23 5.51 30.29
C LEU A 375 -4.24 6.00 31.37
N LYS A 376 -4.01 7.32 31.45
CA LYS A 376 -3.16 7.94 32.47
C LYS A 376 -3.89 8.13 33.79
N ASP A 377 -5.18 8.47 33.74
CA ASP A 377 -5.99 8.69 34.93
C ASP A 377 -6.57 7.38 35.49
N SER A 378 -5.77 6.67 36.27
CA SER A 378 -6.17 5.44 36.99
C SER A 378 -7.38 5.61 37.92
N LYS A 379 -7.80 6.84 38.24
CA LYS A 379 -8.93 7.13 39.14
C LYS A 379 -10.22 7.42 38.38
N ARG A 380 -10.16 7.68 37.06
CA ARG A 380 -11.34 7.97 36.24
C ARG A 380 -12.01 6.69 35.76
N ARG A 381 -13.12 6.37 36.45
CA ARG A 381 -14.28 5.57 35.98
C ARG A 381 -14.05 4.06 35.89
N GLY A 382 -15.10 3.31 36.22
CA GLY A 382 -15.16 1.85 36.16
C GLY A 382 -15.17 1.26 34.74
N VAL A 383 -14.36 1.82 33.84
CA VAL A 383 -14.09 1.26 32.51
C VAL A 383 -12.77 0.51 32.59
N ASP A 384 -12.76 -0.73 32.12
CA ASP A 384 -11.55 -1.55 32.10
C ASP A 384 -10.45 -0.91 31.23
N ARG A 385 -9.20 -0.92 31.72
CA ARG A 385 -8.05 -0.33 31.03
C ARG A 385 -7.78 -1.01 29.68
N GLY A 386 -7.98 -2.33 29.59
CA GLY A 386 -7.83 -3.09 28.36
C GLY A 386 -8.86 -2.69 27.30
N GLU A 387 -10.08 -2.36 27.72
CA GLU A 387 -11.14 -1.85 26.84
C GLU A 387 -10.81 -0.44 26.30
N VAL A 388 -10.27 0.45 27.13
CA VAL A 388 -9.77 1.76 26.66
C VAL A 388 -8.59 1.59 25.70
N MET A 389 -7.71 0.61 25.94
CA MET A 389 -6.60 0.31 25.06
C MET A 389 -7.05 -0.22 23.68
N LYS A 390 -8.07 -1.07 23.63
CA LYS A 390 -8.71 -1.50 22.36
C LYS A 390 -9.32 -0.32 21.61
N ALA A 391 -10.03 0.56 22.33
CA ALA A 391 -10.59 1.77 21.74
C ALA A 391 -9.50 2.67 21.15
N LEU A 392 -8.37 2.82 21.83
CA LEU A 392 -7.21 3.56 21.34
C LEU A 392 -6.60 2.91 20.09
N ALA A 393 -6.38 1.59 20.10
CA ALA A 393 -5.85 0.85 18.96
C ALA A 393 -6.72 1.03 17.71
N LEU A 394 -8.03 0.85 17.85
CA LEU A 394 -8.97 1.06 16.74
C LEU A 394 -8.96 2.51 16.27
N ARG A 395 -8.88 3.48 17.19
CA ARG A 395 -8.88 4.90 16.83
C ARG A 395 -7.61 5.31 16.08
N LEU A 396 -6.45 4.81 16.50
CA LEU A 396 -5.19 5.03 15.80
C LEU A 396 -5.25 4.49 14.37
N TRP A 397 -5.79 3.29 14.18
CA TRP A 397 -5.98 2.71 12.86
C TRP A 397 -6.94 3.52 11.97
N GLU A 398 -8.11 3.92 12.49
CA GLU A 398 -9.05 4.75 11.74
C GLU A 398 -8.43 6.08 11.29
N THR A 399 -7.64 6.70 12.17
CA THR A 399 -6.90 7.93 11.86
C THR A 399 -5.84 7.66 10.78
N HIS A 400 -5.07 6.59 10.93
CA HIS A 400 -4.05 6.18 9.96
C HIS A 400 -4.66 5.99 8.56
N GLN A 401 -5.73 5.21 8.46
CA GLN A 401 -6.40 4.92 7.21
C GLN A 401 -6.91 6.20 6.51
N ARG A 402 -7.55 7.10 7.26
CA ARG A 402 -8.04 8.37 6.70
C ARG A 402 -6.90 9.29 6.28
N GLY A 403 -5.85 9.38 7.11
CA GLY A 403 -4.66 10.14 6.79
C GLY A 403 -3.93 9.62 5.55
N TYR A 404 -3.89 8.29 5.38
CA TYR A 404 -3.27 7.62 4.24
C TYR A 404 -4.01 7.94 2.94
N VAL A 405 -5.34 7.84 2.94
CA VAL A 405 -6.18 8.22 1.80
C VAL A 405 -6.01 9.71 1.49
N ALA A 406 -6.10 10.59 2.50
CA ALA A 406 -5.93 12.03 2.31
C ALA A 406 -4.54 12.37 1.73
N TRP A 407 -3.49 11.71 2.20
CA TRP A 407 -2.13 11.92 1.70
C TRP A 407 -1.99 11.57 0.21
N HIS A 408 -2.64 10.52 -0.30
CA HIS A 408 -2.60 10.17 -1.72
C HIS A 408 -3.08 11.33 -2.61
N PHE A 409 -4.19 11.96 -2.27
CA PHE A 409 -4.74 13.04 -3.08
C PHE A 409 -3.96 14.35 -3.01
N GLN A 410 -3.19 14.53 -1.95
CA GLN A 410 -2.46 15.78 -1.71
C GLN A 410 -0.98 15.68 -2.05
N SER A 411 -0.43 14.47 -2.07
CA SER A 411 0.95 14.24 -2.42
C SER A 411 1.13 14.45 -3.93
N PRO A 412 2.05 15.33 -4.37
CA PRO A 412 2.32 15.50 -5.79
C PRO A 412 2.72 14.20 -6.50
N ARG A 413 3.23 13.21 -5.75
CA ARG A 413 3.60 11.88 -6.24
C ARG A 413 2.47 11.19 -7.01
N TYR A 414 1.22 11.31 -6.55
CA TYR A 414 0.09 10.59 -7.14
C TYR A 414 -0.67 11.39 -8.18
N ARG A 415 -0.23 12.61 -8.51
CA ARG A 415 -0.81 13.42 -9.60
C ARG A 415 -2.34 13.55 -9.52
N ALA A 416 -2.92 13.46 -8.32
CA ALA A 416 -4.38 13.46 -8.17
C ALA A 416 -5.03 14.78 -8.61
N HIS A 417 -4.29 15.89 -8.53
CA HIS A 417 -4.72 17.18 -9.09
C HIS A 417 -4.96 17.08 -10.60
N GLU A 418 -4.16 16.32 -11.34
CA GLU A 418 -4.34 16.14 -12.78
C GLU A 418 -5.61 15.33 -13.09
N LEU A 419 -5.91 14.32 -12.26
CA LEU A 419 -7.20 13.61 -12.36
C LEU A 419 -8.38 14.56 -12.12
N PHE A 420 -8.26 15.48 -11.17
CA PHE A 420 -9.32 16.43 -10.83
C PHE A 420 -9.50 17.52 -11.88
N ASP A 421 -8.41 18.10 -12.36
CA ASP A 421 -8.41 19.07 -13.45
C ASP A 421 -9.04 18.42 -14.70
N TRP A 422 -8.63 17.19 -15.02
CA TRP A 422 -9.16 16.41 -16.13
C TRP A 422 -10.67 16.12 -15.99
N VAL A 423 -11.15 15.71 -14.81
CA VAL A 423 -12.59 15.50 -14.56
C VAL A 423 -13.37 16.82 -14.69
N GLY A 424 -12.83 17.92 -14.17
CA GLY A 424 -13.46 19.25 -14.26
C GLY A 424 -13.62 19.72 -15.70
N GLU A 425 -12.59 19.56 -16.53
CA GLU A 425 -12.64 19.85 -17.96
C GLU A 425 -13.70 19.01 -18.68
N MET A 426 -13.77 17.71 -18.40
CA MET A 426 -14.75 16.80 -19.01
C MET A 426 -16.20 17.16 -18.67
N MET A 427 -16.48 17.63 -17.46
CA MET A 427 -17.85 17.97 -17.05
C MET A 427 -18.29 19.36 -17.52
N GLY A 428 -17.40 20.13 -18.16
CA GLY A 428 -17.70 21.50 -18.60
C GLY A 428 -17.97 22.45 -17.43
N GLU A 429 -17.63 22.04 -16.21
CA GLU A 429 -17.71 22.86 -15.00
C GLU A 429 -16.49 23.80 -15.03
N GLY A 430 -16.70 25.06 -15.42
CA GLY A 430 -15.61 26.02 -15.59
C GLY A 430 -14.76 26.18 -14.32
N GLY A 431 -13.62 25.48 -14.28
CA GLY A 431 -12.52 25.60 -13.30
C GLY A 431 -12.84 25.24 -11.84
N ASN A 432 -14.10 25.16 -11.45
CA ASN A 432 -14.51 24.67 -10.14
C ASN A 432 -14.81 23.18 -10.31
N GLY A 433 -13.80 22.33 -10.09
CA GLY A 433 -13.99 20.87 -10.14
C GLY A 433 -15.15 20.41 -9.24
N PRO A 434 -15.58 19.14 -9.37
CA PRO A 434 -16.80 18.62 -8.75
C PRO A 434 -17.05 19.14 -7.33
N GLU A 435 -18.26 19.57 -7.01
CA GLU A 435 -18.60 20.15 -5.69
C GLU A 435 -18.15 19.28 -4.51
N TRP A 436 -18.23 17.96 -4.66
CA TRP A 436 -17.75 17.00 -3.67
C TRP A 436 -16.23 17.06 -3.46
N LEU A 437 -15.43 17.41 -4.47
CA LEU A 437 -13.99 17.66 -4.29
C LEU A 437 -13.77 18.92 -3.49
N THR A 438 -14.57 19.97 -3.73
CA THR A 438 -14.49 21.20 -2.94
C THR A 438 -14.87 20.94 -1.48
N GLU A 439 -15.94 20.18 -1.23
CA GLU A 439 -16.35 19.76 0.12
C GLU A 439 -15.30 18.85 0.78
N CYS A 440 -14.78 17.87 0.03
CA CYS A 440 -13.81 16.91 0.54
C CYS A 440 -12.39 17.45 0.64
N PHE A 441 -11.97 18.51 -0.07
CA PHE A 441 -10.57 18.99 -0.10
C PHE A 441 -10.39 20.44 0.33
N LEU A 442 -11.41 21.29 0.22
CA LEU A 442 -11.31 22.70 0.60
C LEU A 442 -12.03 23.00 1.92
N GLY A 443 -12.72 22.02 2.51
CA GLY A 443 -13.36 22.13 3.82
C GLY A 443 -14.34 23.31 3.92
N ARG A 444 -14.99 23.66 2.81
CA ARG A 444 -16.04 24.69 2.77
C ARG A 444 -17.39 24.12 3.13
#